data_AF-A0A1G3BDV8-F1
#
_entry.id   AF-A0A1G3BDV8-F1
#
_cell.length_a   1.000
_cell.length_b   1.000
_cell.length_c   1.000
_cell.angle_alpha   90.00
_cell.angle_beta   90.00
_cell.angle_gamma   90.00
#
_symmetry.space_group_name_H-M   'P 1'
#
loop_
_entity.id
_entity.type
_entity.pdbx_description
1 polymer ?
#
loop_
_entity_poly.entity_id
_entity_poly.type
_entity_poly.pdbx_seq_one_letter_code
_entity_poly.pdbx_strand_id
1 'polypeptide(L)'
;MSLARIHFVVHFADGETVVGADLCVCPTGNTGWRGLPDKSIAKLSLVNPHGDLLTLQGYEEYNFMVESLQALGQVSYMSDVYVMGARDGKVVVYRMRASRKSLSDPVQVGDIMVKVADRGKEYLGAETTGWKSASGGMEERNWA
;
A
#
# COMPACT_ATOMS: atom_id res chain seq x y z
N MET A 1 19.81 8.27 14.68
CA MET A 1 18.76 7.24 14.73
C MET A 1 17.83 7.46 13.55
N SER A 2 17.62 6.44 12.70
CA SER A 2 16.66 6.53 11.60
C SER A 2 15.25 6.54 12.20
N LEU A 3 14.46 7.59 11.94
CA LEU A 3 13.04 7.58 12.26
C LEU A 3 12.40 6.41 11.50
N ALA A 4 11.74 5.52 12.23
CA ALA A 4 11.10 4.33 11.69
C ALA A 4 9.95 4.76 10.74
N ARG A 5 9.88 4.19 9.53
CA ARG A 5 9.09 4.73 8.41
C ARG A 5 8.05 3.74 7.92
N ILE A 6 6.90 4.25 7.47
CA ILE A 6 5.93 3.47 6.69
C ILE A 6 5.89 4.03 5.29
N HIS A 7 6.21 3.22 4.30
CA HIS A 7 6.22 3.64 2.90
C HIS A 7 6.05 2.43 1.98
N PHE A 8 5.53 2.69 0.78
CA PHE A 8 5.57 1.68 -0.26
C PHE A 8 6.91 1.68 -0.99
N VAL A 9 7.23 0.55 -1.62
CA VAL A 9 8.30 0.40 -2.59
C VAL A 9 7.70 -0.25 -3.82
N VAL A 10 7.83 0.42 -4.96
CA VAL A 10 7.42 -0.11 -6.27
C VAL A 10 8.67 -0.49 -7.03
N HIS A 11 8.70 -1.71 -7.53
CA HIS A 11 9.66 -2.13 -8.54
C HIS A 11 8.92 -2.23 -9.88
N PHE A 12 9.41 -1.48 -10.85
CA PHE A 12 8.92 -1.50 -12.21
C PHE A 12 9.55 -2.63 -13.01
N ALA A 13 8.90 -3.04 -14.09
CA ALA A 13 9.34 -4.13 -14.95
C ALA A 13 10.66 -3.83 -15.70
N ASP A 14 11.00 -2.55 -15.87
CA ASP A 14 12.27 -2.10 -16.45
C ASP A 14 13.43 -2.10 -15.43
N GLY A 15 13.17 -2.51 -14.19
CA GLY A 15 14.15 -2.56 -13.09
C GLY A 15 14.23 -1.28 -12.26
N GLU A 16 13.52 -0.21 -12.65
CA GLU A 16 13.44 1.01 -11.84
C GLU A 16 12.76 0.72 -10.49
N THR A 17 13.24 1.36 -9.42
CA THR A 17 12.62 1.26 -8.09
C THR A 17 12.28 2.65 -7.57
N VAL A 18 11.03 2.83 -7.15
CA VAL A 18 10.56 4.07 -6.52
C VAL A 18 10.09 3.78 -5.12
N VAL A 19 10.50 4.65 -4.19
CA VAL A 19 10.11 4.62 -2.79
C VAL A 19 9.09 5.72 -2.55
N GLY A 20 7.94 5.36 -1.97
CA GLY A 20 6.90 6.31 -1.62
C GLY A 20 7.32 7.26 -0.50
N ALA A 21 6.57 8.34 -0.34
CA ALA A 21 6.75 9.25 0.78
C ALA A 21 6.45 8.54 2.10
N ASP A 22 7.23 8.85 3.14
CA ASP A 22 6.99 8.30 4.46
C ASP A 22 5.73 8.90 5.09
N LEU A 23 4.79 8.02 5.43
CA LEU A 23 3.52 8.39 6.05
C LEU A 23 3.71 9.05 7.41
N CYS A 24 4.85 8.81 8.06
CA CYS A 24 5.16 9.35 9.38
C CYS A 24 5.53 10.85 9.35
N VAL A 25 5.93 11.39 8.20
CA VAL A 25 6.35 12.80 8.05
C VAL A 25 5.47 13.61 7.10
N CYS A 26 4.50 12.98 6.42
CA CYS A 26 3.63 13.67 5.46
C CYS A 26 2.23 13.95 6.05
N PRO A 27 1.96 15.17 6.58
CA PRO A 27 0.65 15.51 7.15
C PRO A 27 -0.48 15.60 6.12
N THR A 28 -0.16 15.58 4.82
CA THR A 28 -1.11 15.80 3.73
C THR A 28 -1.71 14.51 3.16
N GLY A 29 -1.26 13.32 3.63
CA GLY A 29 -1.66 12.05 3.04
C GLY A 29 -1.15 11.84 1.60
N ASN A 30 -0.24 12.70 1.12
CA ASN A 30 0.38 12.53 -0.19
C ASN A 30 1.50 11.50 -0.11
N THR A 31 1.19 10.28 -0.50
CA THR A 31 2.11 9.13 -0.47
C THR A 31 3.09 9.11 -1.65
N GLY A 32 2.86 9.96 -2.67
CA GLY A 32 3.55 9.89 -3.96
C GLY A 32 2.93 8.89 -4.93
N TRP A 33 1.95 8.07 -4.52
CA TRP A 33 1.35 7.03 -5.36
C TRP A 33 0.77 7.56 -6.69
N ARG A 34 0.01 8.66 -6.62
CA ARG A 34 -0.59 9.29 -7.82
C ARG A 34 0.46 9.82 -8.81
N GLY A 35 1.62 10.23 -8.30
CA GLY A 35 2.73 10.79 -9.08
C GLY A 35 3.69 9.74 -9.63
N LEU A 36 3.44 8.44 -9.42
CA LEU A 36 4.27 7.40 -9.98
C LEU A 36 4.26 7.45 -11.52
N PRO A 37 5.43 7.19 -12.17
CA PRO A 37 5.52 7.04 -13.60
C PRO A 37 4.45 6.10 -14.15
N ASP A 38 3.95 6.41 -15.34
CA ASP A 38 3.01 5.54 -16.05
C ASP A 38 3.78 4.39 -16.72
N LYS A 39 4.16 3.41 -15.90
CA LYS A 39 4.97 2.25 -16.27
C LYS A 39 4.46 1.01 -15.56
N SER A 40 4.74 -0.13 -16.17
CA SER A 40 4.37 -1.44 -15.64
C SER A 40 5.04 -1.77 -14.31
N ILE A 41 4.23 -2.06 -13.30
CA ILE A 41 4.71 -2.50 -11.98
C ILE A 41 4.95 -4.02 -11.99
N ALA A 42 6.14 -4.44 -11.59
CA ALA A 42 6.45 -5.87 -11.39
C ALA A 42 6.13 -6.33 -9.97
N LYS A 43 6.33 -5.45 -8.97
CA LYS A 43 6.17 -5.77 -7.55
C LYS A 43 5.86 -4.52 -6.74
N LEU A 44 4.90 -4.62 -5.82
CA LEU A 44 4.59 -3.59 -4.82
C LEU A 44 4.89 -4.16 -3.44
N SER A 45 5.62 -3.42 -2.61
CA SER A 45 5.84 -3.77 -1.20
C SER A 45 5.46 -2.62 -0.29
N LEU A 46 5.01 -2.93 0.92
CA LEU A 46 4.86 -1.99 2.02
C LEU A 46 5.87 -2.33 3.10
N VAL A 47 6.69 -1.34 3.45
CA VAL A 47 7.68 -1.45 4.52
C VAL A 47 7.10 -0.83 5.77
N ASN A 48 7.16 -1.57 6.88
CA ASN A 48 6.74 -1.07 8.18
C ASN A 48 7.94 -0.48 8.97
N PRO A 49 7.71 0.15 10.13
CA PRO A 49 8.76 0.77 10.95
C PRO A 49 9.79 -0.25 11.50
N HIS A 50 9.43 -1.53 11.57
CA HIS A 50 10.30 -2.62 12.02
C HIS A 50 11.15 -3.22 10.89
N GLY A 51 10.91 -2.80 9.64
CA GLY A 51 11.58 -3.34 8.46
C GLY A 51 10.87 -4.57 7.87
N ASP A 52 9.73 -4.97 8.40
CA ASP A 52 8.93 -6.04 7.81
C ASP A 52 8.35 -5.58 6.47
N LEU A 53 8.22 -6.53 5.54
CA LEU A 53 7.71 -6.30 4.20
C LEU A 53 6.43 -7.09 3.97
N LEU A 54 5.40 -6.38 3.52
CA LEU A 54 4.26 -6.99 2.87
C LEU A 54 4.42 -6.82 1.37
N THR A 55 4.50 -7.91 0.62
CA THR A 55 4.79 -7.88 -0.82
C THR A 55 3.64 -8.45 -1.64
N LEU A 56 3.27 -7.73 -2.69
CA LEU A 56 2.37 -8.15 -3.76
C LEU A 56 3.15 -8.27 -5.07
N GLN A 57 2.98 -9.41 -5.74
CA GLN A 57 3.57 -9.70 -7.05
C GLN A 57 2.64 -10.62 -7.84
N GLY A 58 2.66 -10.52 -9.17
CA GLY A 58 1.89 -11.39 -10.06
C GLY A 58 0.40 -11.02 -10.20
N TYR A 59 0.06 -9.77 -9.87
CA TYR A 59 -1.26 -9.18 -10.10
C TYR A 59 -1.28 -8.41 -11.42
N GLU A 60 -2.47 -8.14 -11.96
CA GLU A 60 -2.71 -7.36 -13.18
C GLU A 60 -2.67 -5.85 -12.90
N GLU A 61 -3.12 -5.45 -11.72
CA GLU A 61 -3.08 -4.06 -11.26
C GLU A 61 -2.71 -4.02 -9.78
N TYR A 62 -2.09 -2.91 -9.38
CA TYR A 62 -1.75 -2.62 -7.99
C TYR A 62 -2.41 -1.32 -7.56
N ASN A 63 -2.72 -1.21 -6.26
CA ASN A 63 -3.14 0.04 -5.66
C ASN A 63 -2.52 0.23 -4.27
N PHE A 64 -2.35 1.50 -3.89
CA PHE A 64 -1.92 1.90 -2.57
C PHE A 64 -2.71 3.12 -2.13
N MET A 65 -3.34 3.03 -0.96
CA MET A 65 -4.08 4.15 -0.39
C MET A 65 -3.88 4.23 1.11
N VAL A 66 -4.01 5.43 1.65
CA VAL A 66 -3.95 5.69 3.08
C VAL A 66 -5.21 6.41 3.46
N GLU A 67 -5.92 5.83 4.41
CA GLU A 67 -7.08 6.43 5.05
C GLU A 67 -6.63 7.01 6.39
N SER A 68 -6.78 8.32 6.56
CA SER A 68 -6.49 8.97 7.84
C SER A 68 -7.77 9.14 8.62
N LEU A 69 -7.86 8.48 9.78
CA LEU A 69 -8.92 8.71 10.76
C LEU A 69 -8.37 9.72 11.78
N GLN A 70 -8.80 10.99 11.70
CA GLN A 70 -8.28 12.06 12.55
C GLN A 70 -8.82 11.99 14.00
N ALA A 71 -7.88 12.16 14.95
CA ALA A 71 -7.96 12.33 16.40
C ALA A 71 -9.12 11.66 17.18
N LEU A 72 -8.79 10.57 17.88
CA LEU A 72 -9.58 10.04 19.00
C LEU A 72 -8.86 10.36 20.32
N GLY A 73 -9.26 11.44 20.99
CA GLY A 73 -8.73 11.80 22.32
C GLY A 73 -7.22 12.14 22.30
N GLN A 74 -6.40 11.43 23.10
CA GLN A 74 -4.95 11.67 23.23
C GLN A 74 -4.08 11.03 22.15
N VAL A 75 -4.64 10.25 21.22
CA VAL A 75 -3.88 9.68 20.09
C VAL A 75 -3.99 10.62 18.91
N SER A 76 -2.91 11.32 18.58
CA SER A 76 -2.93 12.38 17.56
C SER A 76 -3.07 11.87 16.12
N TYR A 77 -2.86 10.57 15.87
CA TYR A 77 -2.88 10.01 14.51
C TYR A 77 -3.18 8.51 14.49
N MET A 78 -4.24 8.11 13.77
CA MET A 78 -4.51 6.73 13.36
C MET A 78 -4.76 6.70 11.86
N SER A 79 -4.09 5.80 11.16
CA SER A 79 -4.30 5.58 9.73
C SER A 79 -4.38 4.11 9.41
N ASP A 80 -5.31 3.76 8.53
CA ASP A 80 -5.33 2.45 7.90
C ASP A 80 -4.62 2.58 6.54
N VAL A 81 -3.55 1.80 6.38
CA VAL A 81 -2.75 1.74 5.15
C VAL A 81 -3.19 0.52 4.36
N TYR A 82 -3.55 0.73 3.10
CA TYR A 82 -4.03 -0.33 2.24
C TYR A 82 -3.06 -0.58 1.09
N VAL A 83 -2.76 -1.85 0.86
CA VAL A 83 -1.98 -2.36 -0.27
C VAL A 83 -2.85 -3.38 -0.99
N MET A 84 -3.07 -3.19 -2.28
CA MET A 84 -4.03 -3.99 -3.04
C MET A 84 -3.42 -4.53 -4.32
N GLY A 85 -3.83 -5.73 -4.69
CA GLY A 85 -3.50 -6.37 -5.95
C GLY A 85 -4.76 -6.94 -6.58
N ALA A 86 -5.02 -6.61 -7.84
CA ALA A 86 -6.17 -7.10 -8.60
C ALA A 86 -5.72 -8.15 -9.62
N ARG A 87 -6.46 -9.25 -9.73
CA ARG A 87 -6.26 -10.30 -10.73
C ARG A 87 -7.54 -11.11 -10.89
N ASP A 88 -7.86 -11.54 -12.10
CA ASP A 88 -8.99 -12.44 -12.38
C ASP A 88 -10.33 -11.89 -11.82
N GLY A 89 -10.53 -10.57 -11.90
CA GLY A 89 -11.72 -9.89 -11.37
C GLY A 89 -11.85 -9.86 -9.83
N LYS A 90 -10.82 -10.33 -9.12
CA LYS A 90 -10.72 -10.29 -7.65
C LYS A 90 -9.65 -9.31 -7.20
N VAL A 91 -9.80 -8.81 -5.98
CA VAL A 91 -8.84 -7.93 -5.33
C VAL A 91 -8.45 -8.52 -3.99
N VAL A 92 -7.15 -8.74 -3.79
CA VAL A 92 -6.57 -9.00 -2.48
C VAL A 92 -6.26 -7.65 -1.84
N VAL A 93 -6.81 -7.40 -0.66
CA VAL A 93 -6.62 -6.17 0.11
C VAL A 93 -5.93 -6.52 1.41
N TYR A 94 -4.73 -5.95 1.59
CA TYR A 94 -4.09 -5.90 2.89
C TYR A 94 -4.35 -4.55 3.52
N ARG A 95 -4.78 -4.56 4.80
CA ARG A 95 -4.96 -3.37 5.62
C ARG A 95 -4.05 -3.46 6.83
N MET A 96 -3.17 -2.49 6.99
CA MET A 96 -2.31 -2.34 8.16
C MET A 96 -2.72 -1.10 8.95
N ARG A 97 -3.01 -1.28 10.23
CA ARG A 97 -3.26 -0.15 11.12
C ARG A 97 -1.94 0.46 11.59
N ALA A 98 -1.81 1.76 11.49
CA ALA A 98 -0.69 2.53 12.00
C ALA A 98 -1.19 3.62 12.96
N SER A 99 -0.48 3.84 14.06
CA SER A 99 -0.85 4.88 15.03
C SER A 99 0.36 5.52 15.69
N ARG A 100 0.19 6.76 16.16
CA ARG A 100 1.16 7.43 17.04
C ARG A 100 0.45 8.43 17.94
N LYS A 101 1.01 8.62 19.14
CA LYS A 101 0.45 9.54 20.15
C LYS A 101 0.77 11.00 19.83
N SER A 102 1.98 11.28 19.36
CA SER A 102 2.43 12.62 18.92
C SER A 102 3.40 12.50 17.74
N LEU A 103 3.78 13.63 17.12
CA LEU A 103 4.79 13.65 16.04
C LEU A 103 6.17 13.18 16.51
N SER A 104 6.47 13.31 17.81
CA SER A 104 7.72 12.86 18.42
C SER A 104 7.73 11.39 18.83
N ASP A 105 6.56 10.74 18.89
CA ASP A 105 6.46 9.33 19.24
C ASP A 105 6.73 8.42 18.03
N PRO A 106 7.37 7.26 18.24
CA PRO A 106 7.52 6.27 17.19
C PRO A 106 6.15 5.75 16.75
N VAL A 107 6.01 5.49 15.44
CA VAL A 107 4.80 4.87 14.91
C VAL A 107 4.72 3.43 15.39
N GLN A 108 3.54 3.05 15.85
CA GLN A 108 3.17 1.71 16.26
C GLN A 108 2.34 1.08 15.14
N VAL A 109 2.72 -0.13 14.76
CA VAL A 109 1.94 -0.97 13.84
C VAL A 109 1.01 -1.84 14.66
N GLY A 110 -0.28 -1.80 14.32
CA GLY A 110 -1.29 -2.68 14.89
C GLY A 110 -1.56 -3.87 13.99
N ASP A 111 -2.81 -4.34 14.02
CA ASP A 111 -3.22 -5.51 13.25
C ASP A 111 -3.04 -5.30 11.74
N ILE A 112 -2.61 -6.39 11.09
CA ILE A 112 -2.63 -6.55 9.64
C ILE A 112 -3.75 -7.50 9.31
N MET A 113 -4.69 -7.06 8.49
CA MET A 113 -5.79 -7.88 8.00
C MET A 113 -5.65 -8.10 6.51
N VAL A 114 -6.07 -9.28 6.05
CA VAL A 114 -6.21 -9.60 4.64
C VAL A 114 -7.68 -9.89 4.33
N LYS A 115 -8.14 -9.45 3.17
CA LYS A 115 -9.43 -9.87 2.61
C LYS A 115 -9.32 -10.03 1.10
N VAL A 116 -10.21 -10.85 0.54
CA VAL A 116 -10.42 -10.95 -0.91
C VAL A 116 -11.81 -10.42 -1.22
N ALA A 117 -11.92 -9.55 -2.21
CA ALA A 117 -13.17 -8.95 -2.65
C ALA A 117 -13.31 -9.04 -4.18
N ASP A 118 -14.52 -8.85 -4.69
CA ASP A 118 -14.72 -8.58 -6.12
C ASP A 118 -14.12 -7.22 -6.48
N ARG A 119 -13.59 -7.08 -7.69
CA ARG A 119 -13.16 -5.79 -8.23
C ARG A 119 -14.36 -4.83 -8.24
N GLY A 120 -14.15 -3.61 -7.74
CA GLY A 120 -15.17 -2.60 -7.54
C GLY A 120 -15.86 -2.66 -6.17
N LYS A 121 -15.47 -3.59 -5.29
CA LYS A 121 -16.01 -3.74 -3.92
C LYS A 121 -14.92 -3.85 -2.85
N GLU A 122 -13.68 -3.55 -3.21
CA GLU A 122 -12.50 -3.76 -2.38
C GLU A 122 -12.42 -2.83 -1.16
N TYR A 123 -13.11 -1.70 -1.15
CA TYR A 123 -13.09 -0.75 -0.04
C TYR A 123 -14.49 -0.46 0.48
N LEU A 124 -14.84 -1.05 1.63
CA LEU A 124 -16.16 -0.93 2.25
C LEU A 124 -17.35 -1.22 1.30
N GLY A 125 -17.15 -2.10 0.31
CA GLY A 125 -18.16 -2.43 -0.70
C GLY A 125 -18.18 -1.47 -1.91
N ALA A 126 -17.22 -0.57 -2.01
CA ALA A 126 -17.05 0.38 -3.11
C ALA A 126 -15.70 0.21 -3.83
N GLU A 127 -15.63 0.78 -5.03
CA GLU A 127 -14.45 0.82 -5.86
C GLU A 127 -13.41 1.81 -5.33
N THR A 128 -12.14 1.42 -5.41
CA THR A 128 -11.00 2.32 -5.19
C THR A 128 -10.49 2.86 -6.51
N THR A 129 -9.90 4.06 -6.46
CA THR A 129 -9.31 4.73 -7.62
C THR A 129 -7.79 4.74 -7.54
N GLY A 130 -7.12 5.11 -8.65
CA GLY A 130 -5.67 5.23 -8.68
C GLY A 130 -4.92 3.93 -8.94
N TRP A 131 -5.59 2.92 -9.50
CA TRP A 131 -4.96 1.68 -9.94
C TRP A 131 -3.84 1.94 -10.94
N LYS A 132 -2.78 1.13 -10.83
CA LYS A 132 -1.60 1.16 -11.71
C LYS A 132 -1.39 -0.22 -12.29
N SER A 133 -1.24 -0.29 -13.61
CA SER A 133 -1.11 -1.55 -14.33
C SER A 133 0.20 -2.26 -14.00
N ALA A 134 0.12 -3.58 -13.90
CA ALA A 134 1.27 -4.45 -13.90
C ALA A 134 1.86 -4.57 -15.32
N SER A 135 3.01 -5.21 -15.45
CA SER A 135 3.49 -5.64 -16.76
C SER A 135 2.51 -6.63 -17.39
N GLY A 136 1.81 -6.17 -18.43
CA GLY A 136 1.06 -7.02 -19.34
C GLY A 136 2.02 -7.93 -20.10
N GLY A 137 2.13 -9.15 -19.61
CA GLY A 137 2.80 -10.27 -20.22
C GLY A 137 2.25 -11.52 -19.56
N MET A 138 1.05 -11.91 -19.99
CA MET A 138 0.52 -13.25 -19.77
C MET A 138 1.40 -14.21 -20.57
N GLU A 139 2.65 -14.43 -20.11
CA GLU A 139 3.25 -15.73 -20.31
C GLU A 139 2.41 -16.67 -19.47
N GLU A 140 1.65 -17.53 -20.15
CA GLU A 140 1.06 -18.75 -19.61
C GLU A 140 2.15 -19.52 -18.86
N ARG A 141 2.36 -19.21 -17.58
CA ARG A 141 2.99 -20.16 -16.68
C ARG A 141 1.92 -21.17 -16.34
N ASN A 142 1.85 -22.19 -17.19
CA ASN A 142 1.21 -23.47 -16.91
C ASN A 142 1.71 -23.95 -15.54
N TRP A 143 0.87 -23.80 -14.52
CA TRP A 143 1.03 -24.51 -13.26
C TRP A 143 0.03 -25.67 -13.30
N ALA A 144 0.52 -26.80 -13.78
CA ALA A 144 -0.04 -28.12 -13.53
C ALA A 144 0.28 -28.56 -12.09
#